data_AF-Q5FWP9-F1
#
_entry.id   AF-Q5FWP9-F1
#
_cell.length_a   1.000
_cell.length_b   1.000
_cell.length_c   1.000
_cell.angle_alpha   90.00
_cell.angle_beta   90.00
_cell.angle_gamma   90.00
#
_symmetry.space_group_name_H-M   'P 1'
#
loop_
_entity.id
_entity.type
_entity.pdbx_description
1 polymer ?
#
loop_
_entity_poly.entity_id
_entity_poly.type
_entity_poly.pdbx_seq_one_letter_code
_entity_poly.pdbx_strand_id
1 'polypeptide(L)'
;MESVSKESYLPSFHQFPLCASLSEFESASSKETQSSALKNISPHPYDILQAPNSRALISALKTLQNKICRLESEKTHARDRLTNLSRAAGEHKKVLESEKRSAEWAAQEATSQKNDVAMQLNNAEQRCSLLEKQLDYMRKMMENADIQNNPIHQIPAQKEQKDMLEMQSKLQKLEVLENECLRLKATHKSSENKIQFLEEKLSVEEQERKALQDKAAQVQTSLEVNRILLSSASSQNSTQRKVKKKKQSKQKNAISKEPSSKEPLSKEPPSKCFFPKAGELPFVAGKSTTSSHSLSANVQNMLHMMKHQSPRVSQKDPKTVEHKPSILPGGSRSIPTRLMSSSTGDTLSDILLALQDELGQMSFEHQELLKHIDETKNTDMREDLERELDYLVKQMEIKSDQIIKLKRHQLNVAKLKKTAKKQPRPPSTTKPAEDEQNIGATDPCTPRNKGNLANGTGTPNSKASLELLKSVRKIQMTLKKDDIMWEK
;
A
#
# COMPACT_ATOMS: atom_id res chain seq x y z
N MET A 1 -53.66 -25.30 26.62
CA MET A 1 -53.13 -23.93 26.81
C MET A 1 -54.20 -22.92 26.45
N GLU A 2 -55.20 -22.89 27.31
CA GLU A 2 -56.42 -22.09 27.22
C GLU A 2 -56.17 -20.66 27.67
N SER A 3 -56.83 -19.69 27.02
CA SER A 3 -57.28 -18.45 27.66
C SER A 3 -58.33 -17.77 26.78
N VAL A 4 -59.59 -17.91 27.17
CA VAL A 4 -60.71 -17.10 26.68
C VAL A 4 -61.07 -16.12 27.81
N SER A 5 -60.84 -14.83 27.58
CA SER A 5 -61.24 -13.72 28.46
C SER A 5 -61.56 -12.52 27.56
N LYS A 6 -62.80 -12.02 27.50
CA LYS A 6 -63.61 -11.33 28.54
C LYS A 6 -63.38 -9.81 28.49
N GLU A 7 -64.43 -9.06 28.84
CA GLU A 7 -64.57 -7.60 28.77
C GLU A 7 -64.45 -7.01 27.33
N SER A 8 -65.31 -6.10 26.85
CA SER A 8 -66.19 -5.16 27.57
C SER A 8 -67.55 -4.98 26.88
N TYR A 9 -68.63 -5.07 27.65
CA TYR A 9 -69.94 -4.53 27.29
C TYR A 9 -69.92 -2.99 27.40
N LEU A 10 -70.25 -2.27 26.34
CA LEU A 10 -70.69 -0.87 26.42
C LEU A 10 -71.92 -0.65 25.52
N PRO A 11 -73.12 -0.45 26.10
CA PRO A 11 -74.32 -0.16 25.32
C PRO A 11 -74.25 1.24 24.68
N SER A 12 -74.30 1.29 23.35
CA SER A 12 -74.31 2.56 22.60
C SER A 12 -75.67 3.27 22.71
N PHE A 13 -75.76 4.21 23.65
CA PHE A 13 -76.97 5.01 23.92
C PHE A 13 -77.02 6.34 23.16
N HIS A 14 -76.78 6.32 21.83
CA HIS A 14 -77.02 7.49 20.96
C HIS A 14 -77.74 7.13 19.64
N GLN A 15 -78.80 6.33 19.74
CA GLN A 15 -79.77 6.21 18.64
C GLN A 15 -80.77 7.38 18.69
N PHE A 16 -80.35 8.53 18.16
CA PHE A 16 -81.30 9.60 17.83
C PHE A 16 -82.28 9.09 16.76
N PRO A 17 -83.60 9.23 16.95
CA PRO A 17 -84.56 8.95 15.89
C PRO A 17 -84.28 9.86 14.70
N LEU A 18 -84.13 9.27 13.51
CA LEU A 18 -84.18 10.01 12.25
C LEU A 18 -85.49 10.79 12.22
N CYS A 19 -85.42 12.13 12.26
CA CYS A 19 -86.60 12.95 12.01
C CYS A 19 -87.12 12.59 10.62
N ALA A 20 -88.31 11.98 10.60
CA ALA A 20 -89.04 11.70 9.38
C ALA A 20 -89.16 12.99 8.55
N SER A 21 -89.05 12.81 7.24
CA SER A 21 -89.09 13.90 6.27
C SER A 21 -90.35 14.77 6.44
N LEU A 22 -90.15 16.03 6.84
CA LEU A 22 -91.11 17.11 6.54
C LEU A 22 -91.08 17.39 5.02
N SER A 23 -91.63 16.44 4.26
CA SER A 23 -91.81 16.49 2.80
C SER A 23 -93.28 16.33 2.42
N GLU A 24 -94.18 16.56 3.38
CA GLU A 24 -95.63 16.31 3.28
C GLU A 24 -96.45 17.58 3.53
N PHE A 25 -95.90 18.74 3.14
CA PHE A 25 -96.66 20.01 3.08
C PHE A 25 -96.24 20.90 1.90
N GLU A 26 -95.93 20.31 0.75
CA GLU A 26 -95.64 21.07 -0.47
C GLU A 26 -96.27 20.42 -1.73
N SER A 27 -97.55 20.08 -1.62
CA SER A 27 -98.41 19.60 -2.72
C SER A 27 -99.70 20.43 -2.84
N ALA A 28 -99.54 21.74 -3.04
CA ALA A 28 -100.60 22.65 -3.44
C ALA A 28 -100.12 23.57 -4.58
N SER A 29 -99.47 22.97 -5.57
CA SER A 29 -99.06 23.67 -6.80
C SER A 29 -100.27 24.03 -7.66
N SER A 30 -100.21 25.21 -8.26
CA SER A 30 -100.94 25.60 -9.47
C SER A 30 -102.47 25.50 -9.45
N LYS A 31 -103.11 26.64 -9.18
CA LYS A 31 -104.11 27.19 -10.11
C LYS A 31 -104.27 28.70 -9.94
N GLU A 32 -103.47 29.40 -10.74
CA GLU A 32 -103.74 30.76 -11.17
C GLU A 32 -105.15 30.84 -11.76
N THR A 33 -106.11 31.38 -10.99
CA THR A 33 -107.45 31.72 -11.49
C THR A 33 -107.65 33.21 -11.31
N GLN A 34 -107.46 33.91 -12.42
CA GLN A 34 -107.94 35.27 -12.60
C GLN A 34 -109.45 35.30 -12.35
N SER A 35 -109.95 36.16 -11.46
CA SER A 35 -111.18 36.95 -11.70
C SER A 35 -111.52 37.83 -10.49
N SER A 36 -111.53 39.13 -10.76
CA SER A 36 -112.29 40.18 -10.07
C SER A 36 -113.64 39.74 -9.47
N ALA A 37 -113.75 39.68 -8.13
CA ALA A 37 -115.03 39.38 -7.47
C ALA A 37 -115.26 40.00 -6.07
N LEU A 38 -114.59 41.11 -5.69
CA LEU A 38 -115.03 41.99 -4.57
C LEU A 38 -114.67 43.48 -4.84
N LYS A 39 -115.05 43.98 -6.01
CA LYS A 39 -115.12 45.41 -6.34
C LYS A 39 -116.50 45.66 -6.96
N ASN A 40 -117.52 45.86 -6.12
CA ASN A 40 -118.82 46.50 -6.43
C ASN A 40 -119.80 46.33 -5.24
N ILE A 41 -119.51 47.01 -4.12
CA ILE A 41 -120.58 47.45 -3.22
C ILE A 41 -120.40 48.97 -3.10
N SER A 42 -121.12 49.68 -3.97
CA SER A 42 -121.16 51.14 -4.02
C SER A 42 -121.81 51.69 -2.74
N PRO A 43 -121.34 52.83 -2.18
CA PRO A 43 -121.74 53.23 -0.84
C PRO A 43 -123.11 53.93 -0.85
N HIS A 44 -124.03 53.47 0.02
CA HIS A 44 -125.09 54.32 0.53
C HIS A 44 -124.68 54.82 1.93
N PRO A 45 -124.35 56.11 2.10
CA PRO A 45 -124.01 56.69 3.40
C PRO A 45 -125.29 57.13 4.15
N TYR A 46 -125.12 57.76 5.32
CA TYR A 46 -126.18 58.40 6.14
C TYR A 46 -127.20 57.38 6.70
N ASP A 47 -127.11 56.90 7.96
CA ASP A 47 -127.64 57.64 9.13
C ASP A 47 -127.11 57.19 10.53
N ILE A 48 -126.11 56.30 10.61
CA ILE A 48 -125.66 55.72 11.91
C ILE A 48 -124.45 56.47 12.52
N LEU A 49 -123.99 57.56 11.89
CA LEU A 49 -122.70 58.21 12.18
C LEU A 49 -122.71 59.34 13.25
N GLN A 50 -123.78 59.50 14.04
CA GLN A 50 -123.93 60.67 14.92
C GLN A 50 -124.22 60.38 16.41
N ALA A 51 -124.10 59.13 16.86
CA ALA A 51 -124.06 58.81 18.29
C ALA A 51 -122.64 59.05 18.87
N PRO A 52 -122.46 59.50 20.12
CA PRO A 52 -121.12 59.66 20.72
C PRO A 52 -120.32 58.34 20.76
N ASN A 53 -121.02 57.21 20.89
CA ASN A 53 -120.43 55.87 20.82
C ASN A 53 -119.95 55.47 19.41
N SER A 54 -120.47 56.08 18.34
CA SER A 54 -120.10 55.75 16.95
C SER A 54 -118.64 56.09 16.65
N ARG A 55 -118.12 57.22 17.17
CA ARG A 55 -116.71 57.61 17.00
C ARG A 55 -115.76 56.65 17.69
N ALA A 56 -116.12 56.16 18.88
CA ALA A 56 -115.36 55.15 19.61
C ALA A 56 -115.41 53.77 18.92
N LEU A 57 -116.56 53.39 18.36
CA LEU A 57 -116.69 52.18 17.55
C LEU A 57 -115.82 52.26 16.28
N ILE A 58 -115.83 53.40 15.57
CA ILE A 58 -115.00 53.61 14.36
C ILE A 58 -113.51 53.61 14.72
N SER A 59 -113.08 54.21 15.83
CA SER A 59 -111.67 54.16 16.25
C SER A 59 -111.25 52.76 16.69
N ALA A 60 -112.11 52.01 17.38
CA ALA A 60 -111.87 50.61 17.72
C ALA A 60 -111.77 49.72 16.46
N LEU A 61 -112.67 49.88 15.49
CA LEU A 61 -112.63 49.16 14.21
C LEU A 61 -111.38 49.50 13.39
N LYS A 62 -111.00 50.78 13.30
CA LYS A 62 -109.73 51.19 12.66
C LYS A 62 -108.51 50.63 13.38
N THR A 63 -108.53 50.59 14.72
CA THR A 63 -107.44 50.00 15.52
C THR A 63 -107.34 48.49 15.31
N LEU A 64 -108.49 47.80 15.21
CA LEU A 64 -108.57 46.37 14.90
C LEU A 64 -108.08 46.09 13.47
N GLN A 65 -108.51 46.87 12.48
CA GLN A 65 -108.06 46.78 11.09
C GLN A 65 -106.53 46.97 10.99
N ASN A 66 -105.98 48.01 11.64
CA ASN A 66 -104.53 48.23 11.69
C ASN A 66 -103.79 47.09 12.43
N LYS A 67 -104.40 46.48 13.44
CA LYS A 67 -103.85 45.29 14.13
C LYS A 67 -103.86 44.06 13.23
N ILE A 68 -104.91 43.85 12.44
CA ILE A 68 -105.00 42.76 11.45
C ILE A 68 -103.93 42.95 10.38
N CYS A 69 -103.87 44.12 9.72
CA CYS A 69 -102.86 44.37 8.67
C CYS A 69 -101.42 44.22 9.19
N ARG A 70 -101.15 44.64 10.44
CA ARG A 70 -99.83 44.40 11.06
C ARG A 70 -99.57 42.92 11.28
N LEU A 71 -100.51 42.16 11.85
CA LEU A 71 -100.37 40.71 12.06
C LEU A 71 -100.21 39.94 10.74
N GLU A 72 -100.85 40.41 9.65
CA GLU A 72 -100.67 39.86 8.31
C GLU A 72 -99.26 40.14 7.75
N SER A 73 -98.70 41.33 8.00
CA SER A 73 -97.30 41.66 7.66
C SER A 73 -96.28 40.88 8.51
N GLU A 74 -96.55 40.68 9.80
CA GLU A 74 -95.71 39.86 10.68
C GLU A 74 -95.76 38.38 10.30
N LYS A 75 -96.94 37.87 9.90
CA LYS A 75 -97.14 36.49 9.42
C LYS A 75 -96.45 36.21 8.09
N THR A 76 -96.45 37.17 7.16
CA THR A 76 -95.72 37.05 5.88
C THR A 76 -94.21 37.08 6.13
N HIS A 77 -93.71 38.09 6.87
CA HIS A 77 -92.30 38.18 7.27
C HIS A 77 -91.79 36.94 8.04
N ALA A 78 -92.60 36.37 8.94
CA ALA A 78 -92.25 35.14 9.65
C ALA A 78 -92.18 33.92 8.73
N ARG A 79 -93.06 33.82 7.71
CA ARG A 79 -92.98 32.78 6.68
C ARG A 79 -91.74 32.94 5.81
N ASP A 80 -91.41 34.17 5.42
CA ASP A 80 -90.23 34.45 4.59
C ASP A 80 -88.93 34.18 5.34
N ARG A 81 -88.90 34.43 6.66
CA ARG A 81 -87.81 34.00 7.55
C ARG A 81 -87.73 32.48 7.66
N LEU A 82 -88.85 31.79 7.84
CA LEU A 82 -88.88 30.32 7.97
C LEU A 82 -88.43 29.62 6.68
N THR A 83 -88.89 30.08 5.51
CA THR A 83 -88.47 29.54 4.22
C THR A 83 -86.98 29.79 3.94
N ASN A 84 -86.44 30.98 4.28
CA ASN A 84 -85.01 31.24 4.20
C ASN A 84 -84.18 30.38 5.17
N LEU A 85 -84.64 30.19 6.41
CA LEU A 85 -83.97 29.30 7.39
C LEU A 85 -84.02 27.85 6.94
N SER A 86 -85.13 27.38 6.38
CA SER A 86 -85.27 26.04 5.80
C SER A 86 -84.30 25.83 4.64
N ARG A 87 -84.20 26.81 3.73
CA ARG A 87 -83.23 26.80 2.62
C ARG A 87 -81.78 26.75 3.14
N ALA A 88 -81.42 27.62 4.08
CA ALA A 88 -80.07 27.63 4.66
C ALA A 88 -79.73 26.32 5.39
N ALA A 89 -80.67 25.75 6.15
CA ALA A 89 -80.49 24.44 6.79
C ALA A 89 -80.31 23.32 5.75
N GLY A 90 -81.04 23.36 4.63
CA GLY A 90 -80.87 22.45 3.49
C GLY A 90 -79.52 22.61 2.79
N GLU A 91 -79.03 23.84 2.63
CA GLU A 91 -77.69 24.15 2.09
C GLU A 91 -76.59 23.61 3.02
N HIS A 92 -76.66 23.88 4.34
CA HIS A 92 -75.72 23.35 5.33
C HIS A 92 -75.72 21.81 5.37
N LYS A 93 -76.89 21.16 5.28
CA LYS A 93 -76.99 19.70 5.20
C LYS A 93 -76.25 19.15 3.99
N LYS A 94 -76.41 19.77 2.80
CA LYS A 94 -75.70 19.37 1.58
C LYS A 94 -74.18 19.54 1.72
N VAL A 95 -73.72 20.62 2.34
CA VAL A 95 -72.28 20.86 2.61
C VAL A 95 -71.72 19.78 3.52
N LEU A 96 -72.35 19.51 4.67
CA LEU A 96 -71.92 18.46 5.61
C LEU A 96 -71.90 17.06 4.97
N GLU A 97 -72.90 16.73 4.14
CA GLU A 97 -72.88 15.48 3.38
C GLU A 97 -71.75 15.43 2.34
N SER A 98 -71.41 16.55 1.70
CA SER A 98 -70.30 16.61 0.73
C SER A 98 -68.93 16.48 1.41
N GLU A 99 -68.75 17.13 2.57
CA GLU A 99 -67.56 17.02 3.40
C GLU A 99 -67.38 15.59 3.92
N LYS A 100 -68.45 14.96 4.41
CA LYS A 100 -68.44 13.55 4.82
C LYS A 100 -68.02 12.62 3.67
N ARG A 101 -68.59 12.76 2.47
CA ARG A 101 -68.19 11.97 1.29
C ARG A 101 -66.72 12.21 0.92
N SER A 102 -66.23 13.44 1.04
CA SER A 102 -64.83 13.78 0.78
C SER A 102 -63.88 13.15 1.82
N ALA A 103 -64.27 13.10 3.09
CA ALA A 103 -63.51 12.45 4.15
C ALA A 103 -63.51 10.92 4.01
N GLU A 104 -64.64 10.32 3.63
CA GLU A 104 -64.75 8.89 3.30
C GLU A 104 -63.85 8.52 2.11
N TRP A 105 -63.84 9.34 1.05
CA TRP A 105 -62.95 9.15 -0.11
C TRP A 105 -61.47 9.27 0.27
N ALA A 106 -61.10 10.28 1.07
CA ALA A 106 -59.73 10.45 1.56
C ALA A 106 -59.27 9.29 2.47
N ALA A 107 -60.16 8.73 3.29
CA ALA A 107 -59.88 7.55 4.11
C ALA A 107 -59.74 6.27 3.26
N GLN A 108 -60.54 6.13 2.20
CA GLN A 108 -60.42 5.02 1.24
C GLN A 108 -59.10 5.11 0.46
N GLU A 109 -58.74 6.29 -0.02
CA GLU A 109 -57.48 6.55 -0.74
C GLU A 109 -56.26 6.29 0.16
N ALA A 110 -56.26 6.79 1.40
CA ALA A 110 -55.21 6.50 2.37
C ALA A 110 -55.10 4.99 2.71
N THR A 111 -56.22 4.26 2.68
CA THR A 111 -56.24 2.80 2.83
C THR A 111 -55.67 2.10 1.60
N SER A 112 -55.97 2.59 0.39
CA SER A 112 -55.39 2.05 -0.85
C SER A 112 -53.87 2.25 -0.88
N GLN A 113 -53.39 3.47 -0.63
CA GLN A 113 -51.96 3.78 -0.56
C GLN A 113 -51.24 2.95 0.52
N LYS A 114 -51.87 2.75 1.68
CA LYS A 114 -51.33 1.86 2.73
C LYS A 114 -51.21 0.41 2.25
N ASN A 115 -52.18 -0.09 1.49
CA ASN A 115 -52.12 -1.44 0.91
C ASN A 115 -51.04 -1.54 -0.16
N ASP A 116 -50.88 -0.53 -1.02
CA ASP A 116 -49.84 -0.49 -2.05
C ASP A 116 -48.43 -0.48 -1.42
N VAL A 117 -48.22 0.34 -0.38
CA VAL A 117 -46.96 0.34 0.39
C VAL A 117 -46.73 -1.00 1.10
N ALA A 118 -47.77 -1.63 1.65
CA ALA A 118 -47.65 -2.96 2.25
C ALA A 118 -47.30 -4.06 1.22
N MET A 119 -47.84 -3.98 0.00
CA MET A 119 -47.47 -4.88 -1.11
C MET A 119 -46.01 -4.67 -1.55
N GLN A 120 -45.55 -3.41 -1.62
CA GLN A 120 -44.15 -3.10 -1.93
C GLN A 120 -43.19 -3.60 -0.84
N LEU A 121 -43.54 -3.41 0.44
CA LEU A 121 -42.75 -3.90 1.57
C LEU A 121 -42.64 -5.44 1.55
N ASN A 122 -43.75 -6.15 1.39
CA ASN A 122 -43.74 -7.61 1.25
C ASN A 122 -42.91 -8.07 0.04
N ASN A 123 -42.97 -7.39 -1.11
CA ASN A 123 -42.13 -7.71 -2.26
C ASN A 123 -40.63 -7.56 -1.94
N ALA A 124 -40.25 -6.48 -1.24
CA ALA A 124 -38.88 -6.25 -0.79
C ALA A 124 -38.43 -7.33 0.22
N GLU A 125 -39.28 -7.71 1.17
CA GLU A 125 -39.01 -8.79 2.13
C GLU A 125 -38.78 -10.15 1.43
N GLN A 126 -39.63 -10.52 0.46
CA GLN A 126 -39.42 -11.74 -0.34
C GLN A 126 -38.09 -11.70 -1.11
N ARG A 127 -37.72 -10.54 -1.66
CA ARG A 127 -36.43 -10.34 -2.35
C ARG A 127 -35.24 -10.50 -1.40
N CYS A 128 -35.30 -9.92 -0.20
CA CYS A 128 -34.27 -10.07 0.81
C CYS A 128 -34.13 -11.53 1.26
N SER A 129 -35.23 -12.21 1.56
CA SER A 129 -35.22 -13.63 1.96
C SER A 129 -34.62 -14.55 0.88
N LEU A 130 -34.85 -14.26 -0.40
CA LEU A 130 -34.21 -14.98 -1.50
C LEU A 130 -32.68 -14.77 -1.52
N LEU A 131 -32.21 -13.55 -1.32
CA LEU A 131 -30.78 -13.23 -1.28
C LEU A 131 -30.09 -13.86 -0.05
N GLU A 132 -30.72 -13.83 1.12
CA GLU A 132 -30.25 -14.51 2.32
C GLU A 132 -30.07 -16.02 2.08
N LYS A 133 -31.05 -16.66 1.45
CA LYS A 133 -31.00 -18.09 1.09
C LYS A 133 -29.90 -18.40 0.07
N GLN A 134 -29.62 -17.49 -0.87
CA GLN A 134 -28.49 -17.61 -1.80
C GLN A 134 -27.14 -17.47 -1.08
N LEU A 135 -27.02 -16.52 -0.15
CA LEU A 135 -25.82 -16.35 0.67
C LEU A 135 -25.58 -17.55 1.60
N ASP A 136 -26.62 -18.14 2.18
CA ASP A 136 -26.52 -19.39 2.94
C ASP A 136 -26.08 -20.58 2.09
N TYR A 137 -26.58 -20.68 0.86
CA TYR A 137 -26.13 -21.70 -0.08
C TYR A 137 -24.66 -21.50 -0.46
N MET A 138 -24.23 -20.27 -0.72
CA MET A 138 -22.81 -19.95 -0.99
C MET A 138 -21.91 -20.21 0.22
N ARG A 139 -22.33 -19.86 1.44
CA ARG A 139 -21.62 -20.19 2.68
C ARG A 139 -21.42 -21.70 2.83
N LYS A 140 -22.48 -22.49 2.62
CA LYS A 140 -22.42 -23.96 2.66
C LYS A 140 -21.57 -24.55 1.53
N MET A 141 -21.57 -23.95 0.34
CA MET A 141 -20.68 -24.39 -0.75
C MET A 141 -19.22 -24.07 -0.44
N MET A 142 -18.93 -22.93 0.18
CA MET A 142 -17.58 -22.54 0.62
C MET A 142 -17.09 -23.47 1.74
N GLU A 143 -17.89 -23.69 2.78
CA GLU A 143 -17.58 -24.63 3.87
C GLU A 143 -17.35 -26.06 3.33
N ASN A 144 -18.21 -26.55 2.43
CA ASN A 144 -18.01 -27.84 1.78
C ASN A 144 -16.74 -27.86 0.90
N ALA A 145 -16.44 -26.78 0.18
CA ALA A 145 -15.21 -26.67 -0.60
C ALA A 145 -13.98 -26.69 0.31
N ASP A 146 -14.00 -25.99 1.43
CA ASP A 146 -12.92 -26.01 2.42
C ASP A 146 -12.76 -27.38 3.08
N ILE A 147 -13.86 -28.09 3.36
CA ILE A 147 -13.83 -29.48 3.88
C ILE A 147 -13.28 -30.45 2.82
N GLN A 148 -13.68 -30.35 1.55
CA GLN A 148 -13.15 -31.18 0.46
C GLN A 148 -11.70 -30.82 0.12
N ASN A 149 -11.34 -29.55 0.26
CA ASN A 149 -9.97 -29.08 0.15
C ASN A 149 -9.13 -29.45 1.38
N ASN A 150 -9.70 -29.77 2.54
CA ASN A 150 -8.93 -30.12 3.74
C ASN A 150 -8.02 -31.36 3.55
N PRO A 151 -8.49 -32.52 3.03
CA PRO A 151 -7.61 -33.63 2.68
C PRO A 151 -6.73 -33.34 1.45
N ILE A 152 -7.20 -32.54 0.49
CA ILE A 152 -6.40 -32.11 -0.66
C ILE A 152 -5.26 -31.20 -0.22
N HIS A 153 -5.45 -30.38 0.81
CA HIS A 153 -4.43 -29.58 1.48
C HIS A 153 -3.53 -30.44 2.34
N GLN A 154 -3.96 -31.54 2.98
CA GLN A 154 -3.04 -32.32 3.83
C GLN A 154 -1.82 -32.91 3.09
N ILE A 155 -1.90 -33.14 1.77
CA ILE A 155 -0.79 -33.69 0.98
C ILE A 155 0.23 -32.61 0.55
N PRO A 156 -0.16 -31.43 0.03
CA PRO A 156 0.71 -30.27 -0.12
C PRO A 156 1.10 -29.63 1.21
N ALA A 157 0.22 -29.54 2.21
CA ALA A 157 0.47 -28.87 3.48
C ALA A 157 1.39 -29.66 4.41
N GLN A 158 1.48 -31.00 4.34
CA GLN A 158 2.63 -31.69 4.95
C GLN A 158 3.95 -31.30 4.28
N LYS A 159 3.92 -30.96 2.98
CA LYS A 159 5.08 -30.50 2.23
C LYS A 159 5.38 -29.03 2.52
N GLU A 160 4.39 -28.14 2.57
CA GLU A 160 4.54 -26.73 2.93
C GLU A 160 4.85 -26.54 4.42
N GLN A 161 4.32 -27.38 5.31
CA GLN A 161 4.70 -27.39 6.73
C GLN A 161 6.12 -27.89 6.90
N LYS A 162 6.55 -28.92 6.14
CA LYS A 162 7.95 -29.36 6.09
C LYS A 162 8.85 -28.28 5.50
N ASP A 163 8.45 -27.62 4.41
CA ASP A 163 9.19 -26.55 3.76
C ASP A 163 9.23 -25.29 4.64
N MET A 164 8.19 -25.02 5.45
CA MET A 164 8.13 -23.96 6.46
C MET A 164 9.06 -24.28 7.63
N LEU A 165 9.09 -25.52 8.13
CA LEU A 165 10.05 -25.97 9.16
C LEU A 165 11.49 -25.95 8.62
N GLU A 166 11.71 -26.34 7.37
CA GLU A 166 13.01 -26.26 6.71
C GLU A 166 13.42 -24.80 6.46
N MET A 167 12.48 -23.92 6.12
CA MET A 167 12.69 -22.47 6.03
C MET A 167 13.04 -21.87 7.39
N GLN A 168 12.32 -22.23 8.46
CA GLN A 168 12.62 -21.79 9.82
C GLN A 168 14.01 -22.25 10.26
N SER A 169 14.39 -23.50 9.98
CA SER A 169 15.74 -24.02 10.24
C SER A 169 16.82 -23.29 9.42
N LYS A 170 16.54 -22.96 8.15
CA LYS A 170 17.43 -22.14 7.30
C LYS A 170 17.57 -20.72 7.83
N LEU A 171 16.49 -20.09 8.30
CA LEU A 171 16.50 -18.75 8.90
C LEU A 171 17.31 -18.74 10.20
N GLN A 172 17.10 -19.70 11.10
CA GLN A 172 17.89 -19.84 12.32
C GLN A 172 19.38 -20.08 12.01
N LYS A 173 19.70 -20.85 10.97
CA LYS A 173 21.08 -21.05 10.52
C LYS A 173 21.70 -19.76 9.93
N LEU A 174 20.91 -18.94 9.23
CA LEU A 174 21.36 -17.64 8.72
C LEU A 174 21.61 -16.65 9.87
N GLU A 175 20.75 -16.62 10.88
CA GLU A 175 20.91 -15.80 12.10
C GLU A 175 22.20 -16.16 12.86
N VAL A 176 22.51 -17.45 13.01
CA VAL A 176 23.78 -17.90 13.62
C VAL A 176 25.00 -17.44 12.80
N LEU A 177 24.93 -17.52 11.46
CA LEU A 177 26.00 -17.07 10.57
C LEU A 177 26.16 -15.53 10.55
N GLU A 178 25.07 -14.78 10.69
CA GLU A 178 25.10 -13.32 10.82
C GLU A 178 25.77 -12.90 12.13
N ASN A 179 25.40 -13.53 13.25
CA ASN A 179 26.04 -13.33 14.55
C ASN A 179 27.54 -13.67 14.51
N GLU A 180 27.93 -14.77 13.85
CA GLU A 180 29.35 -15.08 13.65
C GLU A 180 30.06 -14.04 12.77
N CYS A 181 29.43 -13.55 11.70
CA CYS A 181 29.99 -12.50 10.86
C CYS A 181 30.23 -11.20 11.65
N LEU A 182 29.29 -10.82 12.52
CA LEU A 182 29.43 -9.67 13.43
C LEU A 182 30.58 -9.88 14.43
N ARG A 183 30.66 -11.06 15.06
CA ARG A 183 31.76 -11.44 15.97
C ARG A 183 33.13 -11.36 15.29
N LEU A 184 33.27 -11.99 14.11
CA LEU A 184 34.52 -11.98 13.34
C LEU A 184 34.90 -10.57 12.89
N LYS A 185 33.93 -9.74 12.50
CA LYS A 185 34.16 -8.33 12.13
C LYS A 185 34.65 -7.50 13.33
N ALA A 186 34.13 -7.74 14.53
CA ALA A 186 34.62 -7.12 15.76
C ALA A 186 36.05 -7.57 16.10
N THR A 187 36.37 -8.86 15.98
CA THR A 187 37.74 -9.38 16.16
C THR A 187 38.70 -8.80 15.12
N HIS A 188 38.30 -8.73 13.84
CA HIS A 188 39.09 -8.16 12.75
C HIS A 188 39.45 -6.70 13.04
N LYS A 189 38.46 -5.87 13.40
CA LYS A 189 38.68 -4.46 13.77
C LYS A 189 39.64 -4.30 14.96
N SER A 190 39.55 -5.19 15.95
CA SER A 190 40.48 -5.20 17.09
C SER A 190 41.92 -5.53 16.64
N SER A 191 42.09 -6.50 15.74
CA SER A 191 43.42 -6.81 15.16
C SER A 191 43.94 -5.70 14.24
N GLU A 192 43.10 -5.03 13.44
CA GLU A 192 43.49 -3.88 12.62
C GLU A 192 44.01 -2.73 13.48
N ASN A 193 43.26 -2.35 14.52
CA ASN A 193 43.71 -1.35 15.49
C ASN A 193 45.04 -1.75 16.16
N LYS A 194 45.22 -3.04 16.46
CA LYS A 194 46.46 -3.54 17.08
C LYS A 194 47.65 -3.51 16.12
N ILE A 195 47.42 -3.76 14.82
CA ILE A 195 48.43 -3.65 13.77
C ILE A 195 48.82 -2.18 13.59
N GLN A 196 47.86 -1.26 13.43
CA GLN A 196 48.12 0.18 13.29
C GLN A 196 48.97 0.73 14.44
N PHE A 197 48.67 0.35 15.69
CA PHE A 197 49.47 0.72 16.86
C PHE A 197 50.90 0.16 16.84
N LEU A 198 51.13 -1.02 16.25
CA LEU A 198 52.46 -1.60 16.09
C LEU A 198 53.22 -0.96 14.91
N GLU A 199 52.53 -0.59 13.83
CA GLU A 199 53.08 0.15 12.69
C GLU A 199 53.53 1.56 13.12
N GLU A 200 52.71 2.26 13.92
CA GLU A 200 53.07 3.55 14.52
C GLU A 200 54.33 3.44 15.39
N LYS A 201 54.36 2.45 16.30
CA LYS A 201 55.55 2.20 17.14
C LYS A 201 56.79 1.84 16.33
N LEU A 202 56.64 1.06 15.27
CA LEU A 202 57.73 0.68 14.39
C LEU A 202 58.26 1.88 13.60
N SER A 203 57.38 2.79 13.15
CA SER A 203 57.79 4.04 12.51
C SER A 203 58.56 4.97 13.47
N VAL A 204 58.19 5.02 14.76
CA VAL A 204 58.93 5.81 15.76
C VAL A 204 60.32 5.19 16.01
N GLU A 205 60.39 3.88 16.24
CA GLU A 205 61.67 3.16 16.41
C GLU A 205 62.57 3.28 15.17
N GLU A 206 62.03 3.27 13.96
CA GLU A 206 62.80 3.49 12.72
C GLU A 206 63.33 4.92 12.63
N GLN A 207 62.54 5.93 13.02
CA GLN A 207 63.00 7.33 13.11
C GLN A 207 64.12 7.50 14.16
N GLU A 208 64.01 6.86 15.33
CA GLU A 208 65.05 6.87 16.35
C GLU A 208 66.33 6.17 15.87
N ARG A 209 66.22 5.01 15.19
CA ARG A 209 67.36 4.32 14.59
C ARG A 209 68.03 5.14 13.49
N LYS A 210 67.26 5.85 12.67
CA LYS A 210 67.79 6.78 11.68
C LYS A 210 68.54 7.93 12.34
N ALA A 211 67.97 8.56 13.37
CA ALA A 211 68.64 9.62 14.13
C ALA A 211 69.94 9.15 14.83
N LEU A 212 69.99 7.89 15.29
CA LEU A 212 71.21 7.26 15.79
C LEU A 212 72.23 6.98 14.69
N GLN A 213 71.80 6.54 13.51
CA GLN A 213 72.66 6.36 12.34
C GLN A 213 73.25 7.68 11.85
N ASP A 214 72.44 8.75 11.80
CA ASP A 214 72.89 10.10 11.40
C ASP A 214 73.92 10.64 12.41
N LYS A 215 73.70 10.46 13.72
CA LYS A 215 74.70 10.76 14.77
C LYS A 215 75.97 9.93 14.63
N ALA A 216 75.86 8.63 14.32
CA ALA A 216 77.02 7.77 14.12
C ALA A 216 77.82 8.16 12.87
N ALA A 217 77.15 8.53 11.77
CA ALA A 217 77.77 9.05 10.56
C ALA A 217 78.43 10.42 10.78
N GLN A 218 77.83 11.29 11.59
CA GLN A 218 78.43 12.56 12.03
C GLN A 218 79.71 12.32 12.83
N VAL A 219 79.70 11.36 13.77
CA VAL A 219 80.90 10.96 14.55
C VAL A 219 81.96 10.31 13.66
N GLN A 220 81.59 9.46 12.70
CA GLN A 220 82.55 8.89 11.76
C GLN A 220 83.16 9.96 10.85
N THR A 221 82.37 10.94 10.41
CA THR A 221 82.85 12.07 9.59
C THR A 221 83.79 12.96 10.39
N SER A 222 83.45 13.30 11.64
CA SER A 222 84.35 14.09 12.49
C SER A 222 85.63 13.32 12.85
N LEU A 223 85.56 11.99 13.02
CA LEU A 223 86.74 11.14 13.17
C LEU A 223 87.62 11.11 11.92
N GLU A 224 87.06 11.05 10.70
CA GLU A 224 87.87 11.08 9.48
C GLU A 224 88.47 12.48 9.24
N VAL A 225 87.75 13.56 9.55
CA VAL A 225 88.32 14.92 9.57
C VAL A 225 89.47 15.02 10.56
N ASN A 226 89.30 14.51 11.79
CA ASN A 226 90.37 14.43 12.79
C ASN A 226 91.54 13.55 12.31
N ARG A 227 91.25 12.43 11.60
CA ARG A 227 92.27 11.53 11.03
C ARG A 227 93.07 12.20 9.93
N ILE A 228 92.43 12.97 9.04
CA ILE A 228 93.08 13.76 7.99
C ILE A 228 93.96 14.85 8.63
N LEU A 229 93.44 15.54 9.65
CA LEU A 229 94.17 16.57 10.39
C LEU A 229 95.43 16.00 11.05
N LEU A 230 95.31 14.87 11.76
CA LEU A 230 96.42 14.17 12.40
C LEU A 230 97.39 13.56 11.38
N SER A 231 96.91 13.02 10.26
CA SER A 231 97.77 12.46 9.21
C SER A 231 98.60 13.55 8.53
N SER A 232 98.01 14.75 8.36
CA SER A 232 98.72 15.93 7.85
C SER A 232 99.85 16.38 8.79
N ALA A 233 99.69 16.16 10.11
CA ALA A 233 100.75 16.39 11.10
C ALA A 233 101.73 15.20 11.26
N SER A 234 101.34 13.98 10.86
CA SER A 234 102.04 12.73 11.21
C SER A 234 102.79 12.07 10.05
N SER A 235 103.03 12.75 8.93
CA SER A 235 103.78 12.20 7.78
C SER A 235 105.29 12.00 8.01
N GLN A 236 105.71 11.83 9.27
CA GLN A 236 107.05 11.44 9.68
C GLN A 236 107.00 10.08 10.38
N ASN A 237 107.70 9.10 9.78
CA ASN A 237 108.14 7.80 10.34
C ASN A 237 107.13 6.62 10.31
N SER A 238 107.64 5.44 9.88
CA SER A 238 106.87 4.17 9.85
C SER A 238 107.78 2.96 10.09
N THR A 239 107.34 1.92 10.83
CA THR A 239 107.35 0.49 10.41
C THR A 239 106.92 -0.53 11.49
N GLN A 240 105.97 -1.41 11.11
CA GLN A 240 105.80 -2.85 11.43
C GLN A 240 105.88 -3.45 12.87
N ARG A 241 104.85 -4.25 13.25
CA ARG A 241 104.89 -5.74 13.42
C ARG A 241 103.52 -6.35 13.84
N LYS A 242 103.38 -7.70 13.78
CA LYS A 242 102.15 -8.53 14.06
C LYS A 242 102.45 -9.66 15.07
N VAL A 243 101.41 -10.34 15.67
CA VAL A 243 101.19 -11.84 15.74
C VAL A 243 100.30 -12.40 16.92
N LYS A 244 99.13 -13.00 16.57
CA LYS A 244 98.42 -14.28 16.96
C LYS A 244 98.11 -14.82 18.42
N LYS A 245 96.80 -15.13 18.66
CA LYS A 245 96.13 -16.40 19.18
C LYS A 245 96.32 -16.84 20.69
N LYS A 246 95.53 -17.69 21.41
CA LYS A 246 94.41 -18.68 21.14
C LYS A 246 93.62 -19.18 22.43
N LYS A 247 92.28 -19.40 22.34
CA LYS A 247 91.36 -20.52 22.82
C LYS A 247 91.12 -21.06 24.30
N GLN A 248 89.81 -21.37 24.57
CA GLN A 248 89.15 -22.52 25.30
C GLN A 248 89.10 -22.55 26.88
N SER A 249 88.14 -23.19 27.61
CA SER A 249 86.93 -24.07 27.35
C SER A 249 85.79 -23.99 28.43
N LYS A 250 84.77 -24.89 28.42
CA LYS A 250 83.48 -24.88 29.19
C LYS A 250 83.33 -26.01 30.26
N GLN A 251 82.38 -25.87 31.22
CA GLN A 251 81.50 -26.90 31.87
C GLN A 251 80.63 -26.24 32.99
N LYS A 252 79.59 -26.83 33.66
CA LYS A 252 78.34 -27.54 33.28
C LYS A 252 77.42 -27.74 34.54
N ASN A 253 76.12 -28.07 34.37
CA ASN A 253 75.14 -28.62 35.37
C ASN A 253 74.44 -27.64 36.37
N ALA A 254 73.31 -27.96 37.05
CA ALA A 254 71.99 -28.52 36.66
C ALA A 254 70.98 -28.59 37.87
N ILE A 255 69.67 -28.62 37.60
CA ILE A 255 68.54 -29.21 38.41
C ILE A 255 68.03 -28.51 39.71
N SER A 256 66.82 -27.91 39.67
CA SER A 256 65.61 -28.36 40.42
C SER A 256 64.39 -27.39 40.46
N LYS A 257 63.24 -27.91 40.00
CA LYS A 257 61.85 -27.80 40.52
C LYS A 257 61.04 -26.47 40.51
N GLU A 258 59.81 -26.67 40.00
CA GLU A 258 58.57 -25.86 39.92
C GLU A 258 57.80 -25.72 41.27
N PRO A 259 56.59 -25.10 41.35
CA PRO A 259 55.88 -24.21 40.40
C PRO A 259 55.19 -22.96 41.02
N SER A 260 54.59 -22.14 40.14
CA SER A 260 53.22 -21.59 40.23
C SER A 260 52.97 -20.06 40.22
N SER A 261 52.14 -19.69 39.25
CA SER A 261 51.14 -18.61 39.28
C SER A 261 51.54 -17.16 38.90
N LYS A 262 50.71 -16.64 37.96
CA LYS A 262 50.35 -15.24 37.68
C LYS A 262 51.21 -14.42 36.67
N GLU A 263 50.45 -13.89 35.72
CA GLU A 263 50.67 -12.86 34.69
C GLU A 263 51.43 -11.57 35.11
N PRO A 264 51.74 -10.62 34.18
CA PRO A 264 51.99 -10.73 32.74
C PRO A 264 53.20 -9.87 32.23
N LEU A 265 53.38 -9.83 30.90
CA LEU A 265 53.84 -8.67 30.10
C LEU A 265 55.34 -8.27 30.07
N SER A 266 55.87 -8.24 28.83
CA SER A 266 57.06 -7.52 28.33
C SER A 266 58.48 -8.00 28.74
N LYS A 267 59.28 -8.43 27.74
CA LYS A 267 60.42 -7.65 27.16
C LYS A 267 61.15 -8.45 26.07
N GLU A 268 61.86 -7.72 25.20
CA GLU A 268 62.43 -8.15 23.90
C GLU A 268 63.86 -8.78 23.99
N PRO A 269 64.52 -9.19 22.87
CA PRO A 269 65.47 -10.31 22.86
C PRO A 269 66.96 -9.88 22.78
N PRO A 270 67.91 -10.80 22.44
CA PRO A 270 68.36 -10.82 21.04
C PRO A 270 68.88 -12.16 20.46
N SER A 271 68.70 -12.31 19.14
CA SER A 271 69.65 -12.85 18.15
C SER A 271 70.31 -14.25 18.32
N LYS A 272 69.90 -15.20 17.46
CA LYS A 272 70.83 -16.03 16.63
C LYS A 272 70.11 -16.88 15.56
N CYS A 273 70.62 -16.76 14.32
CA CYS A 273 70.59 -17.68 13.16
C CYS A 273 69.55 -18.81 13.08
N PHE A 274 68.93 -19.00 11.89
CA PHE A 274 69.29 -20.07 10.96
C PHE A 274 68.71 -19.78 9.55
N PHE A 275 69.53 -19.91 8.51
CA PHE A 275 69.10 -19.92 7.10
C PHE A 275 69.09 -21.39 6.60
N PRO A 276 67.92 -21.98 6.29
CA PRO A 276 67.86 -23.26 5.59
C PRO A 276 67.92 -23.03 4.07
N LYS A 277 68.70 -23.87 3.37
CA LYS A 277 68.72 -23.89 1.90
C LYS A 277 67.43 -24.52 1.36
N ALA A 278 67.07 -24.17 0.13
CA ALA A 278 65.90 -24.71 -0.55
C ALA A 278 65.91 -26.25 -0.58
N GLY A 279 64.82 -26.89 -0.14
CA GLY A 279 64.63 -28.34 -0.23
C GLY A 279 63.69 -28.94 0.80
N GLU A 280 63.47 -28.30 1.95
CA GLU A 280 62.79 -28.91 3.10
C GLU A 280 61.60 -28.05 3.57
N LEU A 281 60.37 -28.56 3.33
CA LEU A 281 59.12 -27.91 3.74
C LEU A 281 58.84 -28.22 5.23
N PRO A 282 58.79 -27.22 6.12
CA PRO A 282 58.59 -27.48 7.54
C PRO A 282 57.12 -27.74 7.83
N PHE A 283 56.80 -28.99 8.17
CA PHE A 283 55.62 -29.28 8.96
C PHE A 283 55.78 -28.56 10.32
N VAL A 284 54.85 -27.69 10.68
CA VAL A 284 54.83 -27.03 11.99
C VAL A 284 53.52 -27.38 12.67
N ALA A 285 53.63 -28.13 13.77
CA ALA A 285 52.48 -28.57 14.54
C ALA A 285 51.77 -27.38 15.22
N GLY A 286 50.51 -27.16 14.85
CA GLY A 286 49.63 -26.17 15.46
C GLY A 286 48.25 -26.78 15.73
N LYS A 287 47.75 -26.67 16.96
CA LYS A 287 46.54 -27.35 17.42
C LYS A 287 45.31 -26.84 16.67
N SER A 288 44.72 -27.68 15.81
CA SER A 288 43.46 -27.38 15.13
C SER A 288 42.27 -27.89 15.95
N THR A 289 41.70 -27.02 16.79
CA THR A 289 40.48 -27.30 17.56
C THR A 289 39.23 -26.87 16.79
N THR A 290 38.96 -27.47 15.62
CA THR A 290 37.61 -27.51 15.05
C THR A 290 37.45 -28.65 14.04
N SER A 291 36.25 -29.24 13.98
CA SER A 291 35.92 -30.38 13.13
C SER A 291 35.26 -29.91 11.83
N SER A 292 35.98 -29.92 10.69
CA SER A 292 35.38 -29.87 9.34
C SER A 292 36.32 -30.00 8.11
N HIS A 293 37.65 -29.88 8.22
CA HIS A 293 38.51 -29.76 7.02
C HIS A 293 39.69 -30.75 6.97
N SER A 294 39.68 -31.63 5.96
CA SER A 294 40.74 -32.59 5.68
C SER A 294 42.03 -31.93 5.18
N LEU A 295 43.13 -32.18 5.89
CA LEU A 295 44.45 -31.59 5.63
C LEU A 295 44.98 -31.82 4.19
N SER A 296 44.61 -32.95 3.55
CA SER A 296 45.01 -33.29 2.19
C SER A 296 44.53 -32.26 1.14
N ALA A 297 43.30 -31.76 1.27
CA ALA A 297 42.74 -30.78 0.34
C ALA A 297 43.45 -29.43 0.45
N ASN A 298 43.87 -29.03 1.66
CA ASN A 298 44.61 -27.80 1.87
C ASN A 298 46.03 -27.88 1.28
N VAL A 299 46.72 -29.02 1.43
CA VAL A 299 48.02 -29.25 0.78
C VAL A 299 47.90 -29.26 -0.74
N GLN A 300 46.87 -29.91 -1.30
CA GLN A 300 46.66 -29.95 -2.75
C GLN A 300 46.36 -28.56 -3.33
N ASN A 301 45.55 -27.75 -2.64
CA ASN A 301 45.21 -26.40 -3.07
C ASN A 301 46.40 -25.42 -2.92
N MET A 302 47.16 -25.54 -1.83
CA MET A 302 48.42 -24.80 -1.64
C MET A 302 49.46 -25.16 -2.71
N LEU A 303 49.63 -26.45 -3.01
CA LEU A 303 50.52 -26.92 -4.07
C LEU A 303 50.06 -26.43 -5.45
N HIS A 304 48.74 -26.42 -5.72
CA HIS A 304 48.18 -25.86 -6.95
C HIS A 304 48.46 -24.35 -7.07
N MET A 305 48.25 -23.58 -5.99
CA MET A 305 48.56 -22.15 -5.93
C MET A 305 50.05 -21.88 -6.15
N MET A 306 50.94 -22.64 -5.50
CA MET A 306 52.40 -22.53 -5.69
C MET A 306 52.85 -22.94 -7.10
N LYS A 307 52.24 -23.97 -7.69
CA LYS A 307 52.59 -24.49 -9.02
C LYS A 307 52.12 -23.57 -10.16
N HIS A 308 51.03 -22.83 -9.96
CA HIS A 308 50.39 -22.04 -11.01
C HIS A 308 50.47 -20.52 -10.83
N GLN A 309 51.27 -20.01 -9.87
CA GLN A 309 51.60 -18.58 -9.75
C GLN A 309 53.08 -18.33 -10.02
N SER A 310 53.39 -17.82 -11.23
CA SER A 310 54.72 -17.26 -11.54
C SER A 310 54.80 -15.78 -11.11
N PRO A 311 55.90 -15.34 -10.45
CA PRO A 311 55.97 -14.01 -9.83
C PRO A 311 56.52 -12.92 -10.77
N ARG A 312 55.77 -11.83 -10.98
CA ARG A 312 56.31 -10.53 -11.50
C ARG A 312 55.63 -9.29 -10.89
N VAL A 313 56.21 -8.86 -9.77
CA VAL A 313 56.58 -7.48 -9.38
C VAL A 313 56.00 -6.30 -10.21
N SER A 314 55.13 -5.52 -9.55
CA SER A 314 55.13 -4.05 -9.38
C SER A 314 54.74 -3.03 -10.51
N GLN A 315 53.98 -2.03 -10.05
CA GLN A 315 53.82 -0.62 -10.48
C GLN A 315 52.83 -0.19 -11.60
N LYS A 316 51.94 0.72 -11.15
CA LYS A 316 51.33 1.92 -11.78
C LYS A 316 50.14 1.79 -12.76
N ASP A 317 48.98 2.15 -12.20
CA ASP A 317 47.80 2.80 -12.80
C ASP A 317 48.11 4.08 -13.63
N PRO A 318 47.10 4.73 -14.28
CA PRO A 318 45.94 4.19 -15.03
C PRO A 318 45.67 4.97 -16.36
N LYS A 319 44.69 4.53 -17.19
CA LYS A 319 43.61 5.38 -17.77
C LYS A 319 42.61 4.65 -18.71
N THR A 320 41.37 5.15 -18.65
CA THR A 320 40.12 4.73 -19.31
C THR A 320 39.96 5.27 -20.74
N VAL A 321 39.18 4.61 -21.63
CA VAL A 321 38.14 5.26 -22.50
C VAL A 321 37.03 4.25 -22.92
N GLU A 322 35.79 4.78 -22.96
CA GLU A 322 34.47 4.22 -23.24
C GLU A 322 34.17 3.84 -24.72
N HIS A 323 33.08 3.12 -24.99
CA HIS A 323 32.07 3.45 -26.04
C HIS A 323 30.81 2.57 -25.91
N LYS A 324 29.65 3.22 -26.06
CA LYS A 324 28.27 2.71 -25.97
C LYS A 324 27.42 3.49 -27.00
N PRO A 325 26.31 2.93 -27.51
CA PRO A 325 25.04 3.67 -27.63
C PRO A 325 23.84 2.83 -27.09
N SER A 326 22.74 3.34 -26.49
CA SER A 326 21.99 4.62 -26.48
C SER A 326 20.89 4.74 -27.54
N ILE A 327 19.87 5.59 -27.26
CA ILE A 327 18.66 6.02 -28.05
C ILE A 327 17.35 5.24 -27.72
N LEU A 328 16.14 5.83 -27.48
CA LEU A 328 15.65 7.20 -27.12
C LEU A 328 14.20 7.11 -26.51
N PRO A 329 13.64 8.14 -25.82
CA PRO A 329 12.30 8.12 -25.17
C PRO A 329 11.31 9.25 -25.57
N GLY A 330 10.10 9.24 -24.97
CA GLY A 330 9.10 10.34 -24.86
C GLY A 330 7.90 9.89 -24.00
N GLY A 331 7.01 10.70 -23.38
CA GLY A 331 6.90 12.16 -23.23
C GLY A 331 5.47 12.66 -23.53
N SER A 332 4.80 13.58 -22.81
CA SER A 332 5.08 14.27 -21.52
C SER A 332 3.78 14.98 -21.00
N ARG A 333 3.59 15.15 -19.67
CA ARG A 333 2.77 16.25 -19.08
C ARG A 333 2.97 16.38 -17.55
N SER A 334 2.97 17.62 -17.02
CA SER A 334 3.24 17.97 -15.62
C SER A 334 2.35 19.12 -15.13
N ILE A 335 2.20 19.28 -13.81
CA ILE A 335 2.03 20.57 -13.09
C ILE A 335 2.77 20.42 -11.71
N PRO A 336 3.49 21.43 -11.17
CA PRO A 336 4.49 21.21 -10.09
C PRO A 336 4.29 22.02 -8.78
N THR A 337 4.94 21.59 -7.69
CA THR A 337 5.09 22.41 -6.45
C THR A 337 6.50 22.37 -5.85
N ARG A 338 7.31 23.39 -6.17
CA ARG A 338 8.34 24.05 -5.33
C ARG A 338 9.30 23.19 -4.48
N LEU A 339 10.54 23.01 -4.97
CA LEU A 339 11.75 23.00 -4.15
C LEU A 339 12.84 23.88 -4.78
N MET A 340 13.58 24.61 -3.95
CA MET A 340 14.69 25.48 -4.36
C MET A 340 16.03 24.79 -4.05
N SER A 341 16.97 24.87 -5.01
CA SER A 341 18.44 24.90 -4.89
C SER A 341 19.16 24.29 -3.66
N SER A 342 20.28 23.59 -3.76
CA SER A 342 21.07 23.11 -4.92
C SER A 342 22.29 22.33 -4.40
N SER A 343 22.45 21.06 -4.75
CA SER A 343 23.73 20.35 -4.63
C SER A 343 23.73 19.13 -5.54
N THR A 344 24.77 18.95 -6.37
CA THR A 344 24.88 17.79 -7.27
C THR A 344 25.31 16.54 -6.49
N GLY A 345 24.36 15.89 -5.83
CA GLY A 345 24.56 14.68 -5.03
C GLY A 345 23.52 13.60 -5.33
N ASP A 346 23.68 12.89 -6.45
CA ASP A 346 22.76 11.85 -6.94
C ASP A 346 21.29 12.30 -7.08
N THR A 347 20.92 12.90 -8.21
CA THR A 347 19.53 13.28 -8.56
C THR A 347 18.52 12.14 -8.43
N LEU A 348 18.97 10.89 -8.54
CA LEU A 348 18.15 9.69 -8.30
C LEU A 348 17.76 9.53 -6.83
N SER A 349 18.64 9.93 -5.90
CA SER A 349 18.40 9.95 -4.46
C SER A 349 17.46 11.10 -4.09
N ASP A 350 17.58 12.27 -4.73
CA ASP A 350 16.65 13.39 -4.55
C ASP A 350 15.22 13.01 -4.97
N ILE A 351 15.06 12.36 -6.14
CA ILE A 351 13.77 11.83 -6.61
C ILE A 351 13.25 10.74 -5.66
N LEU A 352 14.14 9.90 -5.13
CA LEU A 352 13.75 8.86 -4.18
C LEU A 352 13.23 9.46 -2.87
N LEU A 353 13.89 10.50 -2.35
CA LEU A 353 13.47 11.23 -1.17
C LEU A 353 12.10 11.90 -1.41
N ALA A 354 11.94 12.63 -2.51
CA ALA A 354 10.67 13.26 -2.87
C ALA A 354 9.51 12.26 -2.97
N LEU A 355 9.72 11.08 -3.58
CA LEU A 355 8.70 10.03 -3.62
C LEU A 355 8.40 9.44 -2.23
N GLN A 356 9.39 9.34 -1.35
CA GLN A 356 9.18 8.88 0.03
C GLN A 356 8.41 9.91 0.86
N ASP A 357 8.70 11.20 0.70
CA ASP A 357 7.98 12.30 1.34
C ASP A 357 6.53 12.37 0.83
N GLU A 358 6.32 12.23 -0.48
CA GLU A 358 4.99 12.14 -1.10
C GLU A 358 4.18 10.93 -0.63
N LEU A 359 4.82 9.76 -0.42
CA LEU A 359 4.16 8.60 0.18
C LEU A 359 3.84 8.85 1.67
N GLY A 360 4.72 9.55 2.39
CA GLY A 360 4.48 9.99 3.76
C GLY A 360 3.27 10.91 3.88
N GLN A 361 3.15 11.90 2.98
CA GLN A 361 2.02 12.82 2.90
C GLN A 361 0.70 12.09 2.64
N MET A 362 0.64 11.19 1.65
CA MET A 362 -0.55 10.38 1.41
C MET A 362 -0.85 9.42 2.58
N SER A 363 0.16 8.95 3.30
CA SER A 363 -0.03 8.12 4.52
C SER A 363 -0.61 8.92 5.69
N PHE A 364 -0.41 10.24 5.71
CA PHE A 364 -1.03 11.15 6.67
C PHE A 364 -2.50 11.42 6.27
N GLU A 365 -2.75 11.78 5.01
CA GLU A 365 -4.10 11.95 4.45
C GLU A 365 -4.96 10.68 4.63
N HIS A 366 -4.37 9.50 4.49
CA HIS A 366 -5.05 8.22 4.73
C HIS A 366 -5.53 8.07 6.19
N GLN A 367 -4.75 8.53 7.17
CA GLN A 367 -5.14 8.53 8.57
C GLN A 367 -6.20 9.61 8.88
N GLU A 368 -6.13 10.78 8.23
CA GLU A 368 -7.14 11.83 8.36
C GLU A 368 -8.49 11.41 7.75
N LEU A 369 -8.49 10.76 6.59
CA LEU A 369 -9.71 10.21 5.98
C LEU A 369 -10.34 9.10 6.84
N LEU A 370 -9.54 8.17 7.37
CA LEU A 370 -10.03 7.15 8.33
C LEU A 370 -10.70 7.81 9.55
N LYS A 371 -10.05 8.83 10.13
CA LYS A 371 -10.61 9.59 11.25
C LYS A 371 -11.93 10.28 10.86
N HIS A 372 -12.02 10.90 9.69
CA HIS A 372 -13.26 11.52 9.22
C HIS A 372 -14.39 10.50 8.97
N ILE A 373 -14.06 9.28 8.50
CA ILE A 373 -15.02 8.17 8.33
C ILE A 373 -15.60 7.73 9.68
N ASP A 374 -14.76 7.66 10.72
CA ASP A 374 -15.18 7.28 12.09
C ASP A 374 -15.98 8.40 12.80
N GLU A 375 -15.65 9.67 12.54
CA GLU A 375 -16.34 10.83 13.13
C GLU A 375 -17.69 11.17 12.44
N THR A 376 -17.86 10.77 11.17
CA THR A 376 -19.01 11.14 10.34
C THR A 376 -20.23 10.23 10.59
N LYS A 377 -21.33 10.85 11.04
CA LYS A 377 -22.62 10.16 11.26
C LYS A 377 -23.53 10.09 10.03
N ASN A 378 -23.23 10.85 8.98
CA ASN A 378 -24.05 10.89 7.76
C ASN A 378 -23.56 9.81 6.78
N THR A 379 -24.42 8.86 6.43
CA THR A 379 -24.08 7.73 5.55
C THR A 379 -23.55 8.18 4.19
N ASP A 380 -24.21 9.14 3.53
CA ASP A 380 -23.79 9.62 2.20
C ASP A 380 -22.36 10.18 2.24
N MET A 381 -22.08 11.03 3.24
CA MET A 381 -20.75 11.63 3.43
C MET A 381 -19.69 10.60 3.84
N ARG A 382 -20.09 9.55 4.56
CA ARG A 382 -19.22 8.42 4.91
C ARG A 382 -18.85 7.61 3.67
N GLU A 383 -19.80 7.31 2.80
CA GLU A 383 -19.55 6.63 1.52
C GLU A 383 -18.66 7.49 0.59
N ASP A 384 -18.84 8.82 0.59
CA ASP A 384 -17.99 9.75 -0.16
C ASP A 384 -16.53 9.69 0.30
N LEU A 385 -16.29 9.74 1.61
CA LEU A 385 -14.96 9.62 2.21
C LEU A 385 -14.34 8.23 2.00
N GLU A 386 -15.14 7.16 2.05
CA GLU A 386 -14.67 5.81 1.74
C GLU A 386 -14.20 5.70 0.29
N ARG A 387 -14.91 6.30 -0.69
CA ARG A 387 -14.48 6.33 -2.10
C ARG A 387 -13.20 7.15 -2.30
N GLU A 388 -13.00 8.22 -1.53
CA GLU A 388 -11.75 9.00 -1.55
C GLU A 388 -10.59 8.20 -0.96
N LEU A 389 -10.80 7.50 0.16
CA LEU A 389 -9.82 6.61 0.78
C LEU A 389 -9.40 5.50 -0.18
N ASP A 390 -10.35 4.89 -0.88
CA ASP A 390 -10.14 3.82 -1.86
C ASP A 390 -9.34 4.30 -3.10
N TYR A 391 -9.48 5.58 -3.47
CA TYR A 391 -8.66 6.22 -4.50
C TYR A 391 -7.25 6.55 -3.99
N LEU A 392 -7.13 7.06 -2.75
CA LEU A 392 -5.86 7.38 -2.12
C LEU A 392 -4.99 6.13 -1.93
N VAL A 393 -5.57 5.00 -1.51
CA VAL A 393 -4.86 3.71 -1.37
C VAL A 393 -4.27 3.26 -2.71
N LYS A 394 -5.03 3.35 -3.81
CA LYS A 394 -4.52 3.04 -5.17
C LYS A 394 -3.35 3.95 -5.55
N GLN A 395 -3.37 5.23 -5.16
CA GLN A 395 -2.23 6.15 -5.39
C GLN A 395 -1.02 5.83 -4.48
N MET A 396 -1.24 5.41 -3.23
CA MET A 396 -0.20 4.94 -2.33
C MET A 396 0.50 3.68 -2.87
N GLU A 397 -0.27 2.72 -3.39
CA GLU A 397 0.27 1.55 -4.09
C GLU A 397 1.12 1.97 -5.29
N ILE A 398 0.61 2.84 -6.16
CA ILE A 398 1.33 3.33 -7.35
C ILE A 398 2.65 4.02 -6.96
N LYS A 399 2.68 4.86 -5.92
CA LYS A 399 3.94 5.50 -5.49
C LYS A 399 4.88 4.54 -4.77
N SER A 400 4.38 3.61 -3.96
CA SER A 400 5.18 2.52 -3.39
C SER A 400 5.87 1.72 -4.49
N ASP A 401 5.15 1.40 -5.56
CA ASP A 401 5.63 0.67 -6.72
C ASP A 401 6.70 1.48 -7.51
N GLN A 402 6.55 2.81 -7.60
CA GLN A 402 7.58 3.71 -8.13
C GLN A 402 8.85 3.70 -7.27
N ILE A 403 8.72 3.80 -5.94
CA ILE A 403 9.85 3.72 -4.99
C ILE A 403 10.59 2.38 -5.12
N ILE A 404 9.86 1.26 -5.24
CA ILE A 404 10.45 -0.07 -5.44
C ILE A 404 11.20 -0.15 -6.77
N LYS A 405 10.61 0.35 -7.88
CA LYS A 405 11.26 0.43 -9.20
C LYS A 405 12.53 1.29 -9.14
N LEU A 406 12.49 2.43 -8.45
CA LEU A 406 13.62 3.35 -8.32
C LEU A 406 14.75 2.77 -7.45
N LYS A 407 14.45 2.17 -6.29
CA LYS A 407 15.41 1.44 -5.45
C LYS A 407 16.04 0.28 -6.21
N ARG A 408 15.26 -0.47 -7.00
CA ARG A 408 15.77 -1.53 -7.90
C ARG A 408 16.72 -0.97 -8.96
N HIS A 409 16.39 0.19 -9.54
CA HIS A 409 17.28 0.88 -10.49
C HIS A 409 18.59 1.33 -9.80
N GLN A 410 18.52 1.97 -8.64
CA GLN A 410 19.68 2.40 -7.85
C GLN A 410 20.60 1.23 -7.50
N LEU A 411 20.04 0.09 -7.07
CA LEU A 411 20.79 -1.15 -6.83
C LEU A 411 21.43 -1.72 -8.10
N ASN A 412 20.72 -1.70 -9.23
CA ASN A 412 21.27 -2.16 -10.51
C ASN A 412 22.38 -1.23 -11.02
N VAL A 413 22.23 0.08 -10.90
CA VAL A 413 23.27 1.07 -11.18
C VAL A 413 24.48 0.87 -10.26
N ALA A 414 24.28 0.59 -8.97
CA ALA A 414 25.37 0.29 -8.04
C ALA A 414 26.10 -1.04 -8.39
N LYS A 415 25.36 -2.08 -8.82
CA LYS A 415 25.94 -3.33 -9.33
C LYS A 415 26.75 -3.10 -10.61
N LEU A 416 26.21 -2.33 -11.56
CA LEU A 416 26.90 -1.97 -12.82
C LEU A 416 28.14 -1.10 -12.56
N LYS A 417 28.07 -0.10 -11.67
CA LYS A 417 29.22 0.70 -11.22
C LYS A 417 30.31 -0.19 -10.56
N LYS A 418 29.94 -1.30 -9.91
CA LYS A 418 30.88 -2.29 -9.31
C LYS A 418 31.47 -3.27 -10.33
N THR A 419 30.75 -3.67 -11.37
CA THR A 419 31.25 -4.58 -12.42
C THR A 419 32.04 -3.86 -13.50
N ALA A 420 31.63 -2.65 -13.91
CA ALA A 420 32.36 -1.80 -14.85
C ALA A 420 33.76 -1.43 -14.32
N LYS A 421 33.90 -1.19 -13.01
CA LYS A 421 35.20 -0.99 -12.34
C LYS A 421 36.11 -2.25 -12.29
N LYS A 422 35.67 -3.39 -12.84
CA LYS A 422 36.40 -4.68 -12.83
C LYS A 422 36.64 -5.28 -14.23
N GLN A 423 36.51 -4.48 -15.30
CA GLN A 423 36.73 -4.95 -16.68
C GLN A 423 37.74 -4.02 -17.40
N PRO A 424 39.01 -4.44 -17.55
CA PRO A 424 39.96 -3.78 -18.44
C PRO A 424 39.55 -4.04 -19.90
N ARG A 425 39.44 -2.97 -20.69
CA ARG A 425 39.08 -3.03 -22.10
C ARG A 425 40.33 -3.36 -22.95
N PRO A 426 40.25 -4.24 -23.95
CA PRO A 426 41.42 -4.59 -24.77
C PRO A 426 41.82 -3.41 -25.68
N PRO A 427 43.10 -2.97 -25.68
CA PRO A 427 43.57 -1.93 -26.58
C PRO A 427 43.84 -2.49 -27.99
N SER A 428 43.34 -1.79 -28.99
CA SER A 428 43.46 -2.12 -30.41
C SER A 428 44.83 -1.80 -30.99
N THR A 429 45.44 -2.80 -31.65
CA THR A 429 46.30 -2.70 -32.85
C THR A 429 47.35 -1.58 -32.93
N THR A 430 48.61 -1.97 -32.73
CA THR A 430 49.78 -1.35 -33.35
C THR A 430 49.81 -1.58 -34.87
N LYS A 431 49.99 -0.51 -35.65
CA LYS A 431 50.69 -0.51 -36.95
C LYS A 431 52.20 -0.29 -36.71
N PRO A 432 53.12 -0.36 -37.70
CA PRO A 432 53.06 -0.89 -39.08
C PRO A 432 53.66 -2.32 -39.12
N ALA A 433 54.16 -2.94 -40.20
CA ALA A 433 54.39 -2.59 -41.62
C ALA A 433 54.16 -3.86 -42.50
N GLU A 434 53.66 -3.74 -43.73
CA GLU A 434 54.37 -3.81 -45.03
C GLU A 434 54.58 -5.24 -45.59
N ASP A 435 54.37 -5.36 -46.91
CA ASP A 435 54.37 -6.55 -47.78
C ASP A 435 53.41 -7.72 -47.47
N GLU A 436 52.97 -8.52 -48.46
CA GLU A 436 52.44 -8.21 -49.81
C GLU A 436 51.77 -9.51 -50.32
N GLN A 437 50.75 -9.43 -51.19
CA GLN A 437 50.20 -10.56 -51.98
C GLN A 437 49.54 -11.73 -51.17
N ASN A 438 48.60 -12.56 -51.65
CA ASN A 438 47.73 -12.53 -52.82
C ASN A 438 46.35 -13.19 -52.51
N ILE A 439 45.44 -13.19 -53.47
CA ILE A 439 44.01 -13.56 -53.42
C ILE A 439 43.76 -15.07 -53.59
N GLY A 440 42.69 -15.60 -52.96
CA GLY A 440 42.05 -16.89 -53.30
C GLY A 440 41.56 -17.66 -52.05
N ALA A 441 40.27 -17.66 -51.67
CA ALA A 441 39.06 -18.25 -52.30
C ALA A 441 38.68 -19.64 -51.73
N THR A 442 37.37 -19.92 -51.68
CA THR A 442 36.70 -21.23 -51.41
C THR A 442 36.90 -21.93 -50.03
N ASP A 443 36.03 -21.64 -49.06
CA ASP A 443 34.76 -22.37 -48.75
C ASP A 443 34.66 -23.92 -49.00
N PRO A 444 33.70 -24.68 -48.41
CA PRO A 444 33.81 -25.30 -47.08
C PRO A 444 33.46 -26.81 -47.07
N CYS A 445 33.85 -27.59 -46.03
CA CYS A 445 33.12 -28.83 -45.69
C CYS A 445 33.33 -29.41 -44.27
N THR A 446 32.20 -29.74 -43.62
CA THR A 446 31.99 -30.75 -42.55
C THR A 446 32.50 -32.15 -42.97
N PRO A 447 32.67 -33.21 -42.11
CA PRO A 447 31.52 -33.78 -41.38
C PRO A 447 31.75 -34.75 -40.16
N ARG A 448 30.61 -35.17 -39.55
CA ARG A 448 30.25 -36.57 -39.17
C ARG A 448 30.64 -37.22 -37.81
N ASN A 449 29.64 -37.23 -36.92
CA ASN A 449 29.00 -38.39 -36.23
C ASN A 449 29.80 -39.60 -35.69
N LYS A 450 29.59 -39.87 -34.39
CA LYS A 450 29.26 -41.16 -33.68
C LYS A 450 29.93 -41.13 -32.29
N GLY A 451 29.30 -41.52 -31.18
CA GLY A 451 27.92 -41.92 -30.90
C GLY A 451 27.76 -42.28 -29.41
N ASN A 452 26.53 -42.30 -28.91
CA ASN A 452 26.00 -42.91 -27.66
C ASN A 452 26.92 -43.14 -26.45
N LEU A 453 26.55 -42.62 -25.27
CA LEU A 453 25.91 -43.40 -24.18
C LEU A 453 25.68 -42.55 -22.90
N ALA A 454 24.60 -42.86 -22.17
CA ALA A 454 24.34 -42.61 -20.74
C ALA A 454 24.30 -41.16 -20.16
N ASN A 455 23.06 -40.70 -19.90
CA ASN A 455 22.57 -40.12 -18.65
C ASN A 455 23.33 -38.94 -17.98
N GLY A 456 22.77 -37.73 -18.10
CA GLY A 456 23.13 -36.56 -17.27
C GLY A 456 22.10 -35.43 -17.40
N THR A 457 21.30 -35.23 -16.35
CA THR A 457 20.22 -34.24 -16.19
C THR A 457 20.48 -32.85 -16.82
N GLY A 458 19.71 -32.49 -17.86
CA GLY A 458 19.64 -31.13 -18.42
C GLY A 458 18.24 -30.52 -18.26
N THR A 459 18.17 -29.25 -17.89
CA THR A 459 16.91 -28.57 -17.51
C THR A 459 15.90 -28.46 -18.68
N PRO A 460 14.60 -28.76 -18.45
CA PRO A 460 13.61 -28.83 -19.54
C PRO A 460 13.30 -27.47 -20.19
N ASN A 461 13.43 -26.38 -19.45
CA ASN A 461 12.98 -25.04 -19.86
C ASN A 461 13.71 -24.48 -21.09
N SER A 462 14.98 -24.88 -21.31
CA SER A 462 15.77 -24.45 -22.47
C SER A 462 15.16 -24.94 -23.79
N LYS A 463 14.74 -26.21 -23.85
CA LYS A 463 14.12 -26.80 -25.04
C LYS A 463 12.74 -26.20 -25.30
N ALA A 464 11.93 -26.03 -24.24
CA ALA A 464 10.59 -25.44 -24.37
C ALA A 464 10.63 -24.00 -24.92
N SER A 465 11.55 -23.15 -24.45
CA SER A 465 11.73 -21.80 -24.96
C SER A 465 12.20 -21.77 -26.43
N LEU A 466 13.04 -22.72 -26.84
CA LEU A 466 13.53 -22.83 -28.21
C LEU A 466 12.46 -23.35 -29.17
N GLU A 467 11.60 -24.29 -28.74
CA GLU A 467 10.41 -24.71 -29.49
C GLU A 467 9.36 -23.57 -29.61
N LEU A 468 9.18 -22.76 -28.56
CA LEU A 468 8.32 -21.57 -28.63
C LEU A 468 8.86 -20.54 -29.63
N LEU A 469 10.17 -20.30 -29.67
CA LEU A 469 10.79 -19.44 -30.69
C LEU A 469 10.59 -19.97 -32.12
N LYS A 470 10.64 -21.30 -32.31
CA LYS A 470 10.31 -21.92 -33.60
C LYS A 470 8.83 -21.75 -33.96
N SER A 471 7.90 -21.94 -33.01
CA SER A 471 6.47 -21.82 -33.28
C SER A 471 6.05 -20.37 -33.59
N VAL A 472 6.58 -19.38 -32.85
CA VAL A 472 6.39 -17.96 -33.15
C VAL A 472 6.94 -17.61 -34.53
N ARG A 473 8.16 -18.08 -34.88
CA ARG A 473 8.72 -17.86 -36.22
C ARG A 473 7.91 -18.57 -37.32
N LYS A 474 7.30 -19.73 -37.03
CA LYS A 474 6.39 -20.40 -37.97
C LYS A 474 5.12 -19.56 -38.19
N ILE A 475 4.48 -19.08 -37.10
CA ILE A 475 3.30 -18.19 -37.17
C ILE A 475 3.63 -16.95 -38.02
N GLN A 476 4.75 -16.27 -37.77
CA GLN A 476 5.20 -15.11 -38.55
C GLN A 476 5.43 -15.38 -40.05
N MET A 477 5.64 -16.65 -40.45
CA MET A 477 5.83 -17.04 -41.86
C MET A 477 4.54 -17.55 -42.51
N THR A 478 3.56 -18.03 -41.74
CA THR A 478 2.24 -18.44 -42.25
C THR A 478 1.18 -17.33 -42.21
N LEU A 479 1.28 -16.35 -41.32
CA LEU A 479 0.29 -15.28 -41.19
C LEU A 479 0.31 -14.38 -42.43
N LYS A 480 -0.79 -14.35 -43.18
CA LYS A 480 -1.01 -13.43 -44.30
C LYS A 480 -1.68 -12.16 -43.81
N LYS A 481 -1.64 -11.10 -44.61
CA LYS A 481 -2.29 -9.82 -44.30
C LYS A 481 -3.81 -9.97 -44.11
N ASP A 482 -4.39 -10.94 -44.82
CA ASP A 482 -5.84 -11.17 -44.87
C ASP A 482 -6.36 -11.96 -43.64
N ASP A 483 -5.47 -12.54 -42.83
CA ASP A 483 -5.82 -13.28 -41.61
C ASP A 483 -6.20 -12.35 -40.43
N ILE A 484 -6.00 -11.03 -40.58
CA ILE A 484 -6.27 -10.02 -39.54
C ILE A 484 -7.56 -9.27 -39.87
N MET A 485 -8.69 -9.94 -39.67
CA MET A 485 -10.02 -9.34 -39.79
C MET A 485 -10.62 -9.15 -38.38
N TRP A 486 -10.87 -7.89 -38.02
CA TRP A 486 -11.75 -7.58 -36.89
C TRP A 486 -13.18 -7.48 -37.42
N GLU A 487 -14.09 -8.29 -36.87
CA GLU A 487 -15.52 -8.08 -37.03
C GLU A 487 -15.89 -6.72 -36.39
N LYS A 488 -16.82 -5.99 -37.03
CA LYS A 488 -16.95 -4.53 -36.89
C LYS A 488 -18.23 -4.10 -36.18
#